data_AF-A0A2T9XWS9-F1
#
_entry.id   AF-A0A2T9XWS9-F1
#
_cell.length_a   1.000
_cell.length_b   1.000
_cell.length_c   1.000
_cell.angle_alpha   90.00
_cell.angle_beta   90.00
_cell.angle_gamma   90.00
#
_symmetry.space_group_name_H-M   'P 1'
#
loop_
_entity.id
_entity.type
_entity.pdbx_description
1 polymer ?
#
loop_
_entity_poly.entity_id
_entity_poly.type
_entity_poly.pdbx_seq_one_letter_code
_entity_poly.pdbx_strand_id
1 'polypeptide(L)'
;MPKDPSQSTEKNNSDSGPPSLNPDTLKTDAPVPDNNISPPDKGYAWVILLSCFINLCLSLGAMNSMGVFQTYYLKVMFVKVSASTIAWISTATICVSMCSGIISSAILQKLGLRNTALVGSIFGSLGLLLASFSNQVWQLILTQGVIFGFGSGILLNISLSVPPNWFIKHRPIALGIVASGGGLGSLVFVPTLTELVRVTSVGWAFR
;
A
#
# COMPACT_ATOMS: atom_id res chain seq x y z
N MET A 1 0.92 51.77 -62.35
CA MET A 1 -0.24 52.39 -61.68
C MET A 1 -0.26 51.85 -60.25
N PRO A 2 0.06 52.68 -59.26
CA PRO A 2 0.33 52.28 -57.87
C PRO A 2 -0.92 52.41 -57.00
N LYS A 3 -0.97 51.70 -55.87
CA LYS A 3 -1.61 52.18 -54.63
C LYS A 3 -0.98 51.50 -53.42
N ASP A 4 -0.36 52.33 -52.61
CA ASP A 4 0.15 52.09 -51.27
C ASP A 4 -0.75 52.94 -50.31
N PRO A 5 -0.44 53.19 -49.03
CA PRO A 5 -1.01 52.57 -47.84
C PRO A 5 -1.73 53.56 -46.87
N SER A 6 -2.54 53.04 -45.93
CA SER A 6 -3.00 53.70 -44.68
C SER A 6 -3.98 52.73 -43.98
N GLN A 7 -3.97 52.40 -42.69
CA GLN A 7 -3.39 53.02 -41.50
C GLN A 7 -3.40 51.99 -40.34
N SER A 8 -2.28 51.93 -39.61
CA SER A 8 -2.14 51.79 -38.14
C SER A 8 -3.36 51.43 -37.27
N THR A 9 -3.24 50.40 -36.43
CA THR A 9 -3.44 50.53 -34.96
C THR A 9 -2.67 49.45 -34.21
N GLU A 10 -1.70 49.92 -33.44
CA GLU A 10 -0.91 49.27 -32.40
C GLU A 10 -1.74 49.14 -31.10
N LYS A 11 -1.33 48.24 -30.19
CA LYS A 11 -1.87 47.92 -28.83
C LYS A 11 -2.96 46.84 -28.79
N ASN A 12 -2.97 45.88 -27.86
CA ASN A 12 -2.34 45.82 -26.56
C ASN A 12 -2.27 44.36 -26.08
N ASN A 13 -1.14 44.01 -25.47
CA ASN A 13 -1.03 42.89 -24.54
C ASN A 13 -1.92 43.18 -23.32
N SER A 14 -2.90 42.32 -23.04
CA SER A 14 -3.34 41.92 -21.69
C SER A 14 -4.73 41.30 -21.77
N ASP A 15 -4.81 39.97 -21.80
CA ASP A 15 -5.85 39.32 -20.99
C ASP A 15 -5.36 37.96 -20.49
N SER A 16 -4.87 38.00 -19.26
CA SER A 16 -4.59 36.86 -18.42
C SER A 16 -5.90 36.18 -18.00
N GLY A 17 -6.42 35.28 -18.83
CA GLY A 17 -7.39 34.27 -18.42
C GLY A 17 -6.67 33.04 -17.83
N PRO A 18 -7.23 32.35 -16.82
CA PRO A 18 -6.53 31.24 -16.16
C PRO A 18 -6.22 30.12 -17.16
N PRO A 19 -5.13 29.35 -16.97
CA PRO A 19 -4.81 28.24 -17.84
C PRO A 19 -6.02 27.30 -17.89
N SER A 20 -6.55 27.07 -19.08
CA SER A 20 -7.56 26.03 -19.30
C SER A 20 -6.96 24.72 -18.78
N LEU A 21 -7.50 24.25 -17.65
CA LEU A 21 -7.21 22.94 -17.07
C LEU A 21 -7.62 21.90 -18.09
N ASN A 22 -6.65 21.49 -18.92
CA ASN A 22 -6.80 20.41 -19.86
C ASN A 22 -7.04 19.13 -19.04
N PRO A 23 -8.22 18.48 -19.12
CA PRO A 23 -8.49 17.28 -18.33
C PRO A 23 -7.56 16.10 -18.70
N ASP A 24 -6.77 16.23 -19.76
CA ASP A 24 -5.77 15.24 -20.17
C ASP A 24 -4.44 15.27 -19.37
N THR A 25 -4.15 16.29 -18.56
CA THR A 25 -2.96 16.27 -17.68
C THR A 25 -3.14 15.43 -16.41
N LEU A 26 -4.32 14.82 -16.21
CA LEU A 26 -4.57 13.85 -15.15
C LEU A 26 -4.50 12.39 -15.65
N LYS A 27 -3.95 12.15 -16.84
CA LYS A 27 -3.40 10.83 -17.16
C LYS A 27 -2.06 10.72 -16.45
N THR A 28 -2.14 10.38 -15.16
CA THR A 28 -1.06 9.70 -14.43
C THR A 28 -0.30 8.82 -15.41
N ASP A 29 0.99 9.09 -15.59
CA ASP A 29 1.96 8.25 -16.29
C ASP A 29 2.02 6.88 -15.61
N ALA A 30 0.99 6.07 -15.86
CA ALA A 30 0.98 4.67 -15.55
C ALA A 30 2.06 4.04 -16.43
N PRO A 31 3.01 3.26 -15.87
CA PRO A 31 3.97 2.53 -16.68
C PRO A 31 3.19 1.61 -17.60
N VAL A 32 3.23 1.91 -18.91
CA VAL A 32 2.59 1.12 -19.96
C VAL A 32 3.25 -0.26 -19.97
N PRO A 33 2.54 -1.35 -19.62
CA PRO A 33 3.07 -2.69 -19.82
C PRO A 33 2.94 -3.04 -21.31
N ASP A 34 4.04 -3.56 -21.83
CA ASP A 34 4.30 -4.09 -23.16
C ASP A 34 3.11 -4.77 -23.86
N ASN A 35 3.07 -4.63 -25.20
CA ASN A 35 2.00 -4.98 -26.15
C ASN A 35 1.72 -6.49 -26.32
N ASN A 36 1.64 -7.26 -25.22
CA ASN A 36 1.35 -8.71 -25.24
C ASN A 36 0.33 -9.13 -24.17
N ILE A 37 -0.68 -8.28 -23.90
CA ILE A 37 -1.71 -8.59 -22.91
C ILE A 37 -2.84 -9.37 -23.60
N SER A 38 -3.07 -10.61 -23.12
CA SER A 38 -4.28 -11.39 -23.41
C SER A 38 -5.54 -10.51 -23.27
N PRO A 39 -6.64 -10.79 -24.00
CA PRO A 39 -7.80 -9.90 -24.06
C PRO A 39 -8.18 -9.37 -22.67
N PRO A 40 -8.15 -8.04 -22.46
CA PRO A 40 -8.58 -7.42 -21.21
C PRO A 40 -9.96 -7.98 -20.84
N ASP A 41 -10.17 -8.29 -19.56
CA ASP A 41 -11.40 -8.86 -18.98
C ASP A 41 -11.61 -10.40 -19.09
N LYS A 42 -10.62 -11.22 -19.53
CA LYS A 42 -10.78 -12.71 -19.56
C LYS A 42 -9.98 -13.46 -18.49
N GLY A 43 -10.64 -14.48 -17.90
CA GLY A 43 -10.12 -15.61 -17.10
C GLY A 43 -8.97 -15.31 -16.12
N TYR A 44 -7.76 -15.16 -16.65
CA TYR A 44 -6.54 -14.90 -15.88
C TYR A 44 -6.59 -13.60 -15.06
N ALA A 45 -7.32 -12.58 -15.54
CA ALA A 45 -7.54 -11.33 -14.79
C ALA A 45 -8.24 -11.57 -13.44
N TRP A 46 -9.16 -12.54 -13.36
CA TRP A 46 -9.83 -12.90 -12.11
C TRP A 46 -8.90 -13.59 -11.12
N VAL A 47 -7.97 -14.42 -11.60
CA VAL A 47 -6.95 -15.07 -10.74
C VAL A 47 -6.01 -14.03 -10.13
N ILE A 48 -5.60 -13.05 -10.93
CA ILE A 48 -4.76 -11.94 -10.44
C ILE A 48 -5.54 -11.09 -9.44
N LEU A 49 -6.82 -10.82 -9.71
CA LEU A 49 -7.68 -10.07 -8.81
C LEU A 49 -7.84 -10.78 -7.47
N LEU A 50 -8.07 -12.10 -7.48
CA LEU A 50 -8.11 -12.93 -6.27
C LEU A 50 -6.76 -12.92 -5.52
N SER A 51 -5.64 -12.94 -6.24
CA SER A 51 -4.31 -12.86 -5.64
C SER A 51 -4.07 -11.51 -4.95
N CYS A 52 -4.48 -10.41 -5.59
CA CYS A 52 -4.41 -9.06 -5.01
C CYS A 52 -5.34 -8.94 -3.80
N PHE A 53 -6.53 -9.53 -3.88
CA PHE A 53 -7.48 -9.59 -2.77
C PHE A 53 -6.88 -10.30 -1.55
N ILE A 54 -6.26 -11.48 -1.73
CA ILE A 54 -5.61 -12.24 -0.65
C ILE A 54 -4.43 -11.46 -0.07
N ASN A 55 -3.57 -10.87 -0.92
CA ASN A 55 -2.44 -10.07 -0.45
C ASN A 55 -2.88 -8.85 0.35
N LEU A 56 -3.91 -8.14 -0.11
CA LEU A 56 -4.44 -6.98 0.61
C LEU A 56 -5.14 -7.40 1.92
N CYS A 57 -5.88 -8.51 1.89
CA CYS A 57 -6.50 -9.13 3.06
C CYS A 57 -5.45 -9.45 4.13
N LEU A 58 -4.36 -10.11 3.76
CA LEU A 58 -3.27 -10.45 4.68
C LEU A 58 -2.54 -9.21 5.19
N SER A 59 -2.21 -8.26 4.30
CA SER A 59 -1.44 -7.07 4.66
C SER A 59 -2.20 -6.15 5.62
N LEU A 60 -3.46 -5.83 5.29
CA LEU A 60 -4.30 -4.99 6.16
C LEU A 60 -4.76 -5.75 7.41
N GLY A 61 -5.03 -7.05 7.31
CA GLY A 61 -5.36 -7.89 8.47
C GLY A 61 -4.21 -7.89 9.49
N ALA A 62 -2.98 -8.11 9.04
CA ALA A 62 -1.80 -8.05 9.89
C ALA A 62 -1.57 -6.65 10.47
N MET A 63 -1.75 -5.59 9.68
CA MET A 63 -1.57 -4.21 10.14
C MET A 63 -2.58 -3.81 11.23
N ASN A 64 -3.86 -4.19 11.09
CA ASN A 64 -4.88 -3.92 12.10
C ASN A 64 -4.65 -4.74 13.38
N SER A 65 -4.08 -5.93 13.24
CA SER A 65 -3.79 -6.82 14.37
C SER A 65 -2.72 -6.29 15.32
N MET A 66 -1.87 -5.37 14.85
CA MET A 66 -0.87 -4.67 15.67
C MET A 66 -1.50 -3.96 16.88
N GLY A 67 -2.74 -3.48 16.77
CA GLY A 67 -3.45 -2.87 17.91
C GLY A 67 -3.77 -3.87 19.03
N VAL A 68 -4.06 -5.12 18.67
CA VAL A 68 -4.26 -6.22 19.63
C VAL A 68 -2.94 -6.55 20.33
N PHE A 69 -1.85 -6.63 19.56
CA PHE A 69 -0.50 -6.85 20.11
C PHE A 69 -0.07 -5.73 21.07
N GLN A 70 -0.35 -4.47 20.74
CA GLN A 70 -0.07 -3.34 21.62
C GLN A 70 -0.76 -3.47 22.99
N THR A 71 -2.03 -3.89 22.98
CA THR A 71 -2.80 -4.11 24.22
C THR A 71 -2.23 -5.29 25.02
N TYR A 72 -1.77 -6.34 24.33
CA TYR A 72 -1.11 -7.48 24.95
C TYR A 72 0.25 -7.12 25.59
N TYR A 73 1.09 -6.36 24.88
CA TYR A 73 2.39 -5.92 25.38
C TYR A 73 2.26 -5.07 26.64
N LEU A 74 1.23 -4.22 26.72
CA LEU A 74 0.93 -3.42 27.90
C LEU A 74 0.50 -4.23 29.12
N LYS A 75 -0.23 -5.33 28.91
CA LYS A 75 -0.85 -6.10 30.01
C LYS A 75 0.01 -7.26 30.51
N VAL A 76 0.80 -7.91 29.65
CA VAL A 76 1.44 -9.20 29.95
C VAL A 76 2.96 -9.14 29.91
N MET A 77 3.55 -8.60 28.84
CA MET A 77 5.00 -8.68 28.61
C MET A 77 5.81 -7.51 29.19
N PHE A 78 5.30 -6.27 29.08
CA PHE A 78 6.05 -5.06 29.40
C PHE A 78 5.27 -4.12 30.31
N VAL A 79 4.78 -4.63 31.45
CA VAL A 79 4.01 -3.85 32.45
C VAL A 79 4.77 -2.62 32.96
N LYS A 80 6.12 -2.65 32.92
CA LYS A 80 6.98 -1.53 33.36
C LYS A 80 7.32 -0.50 32.26
N VAL A 81 6.94 -0.73 31.01
CA VAL A 81 7.26 0.17 29.89
C VAL A 81 6.09 1.12 29.64
N SER A 82 6.38 2.39 29.37
CA SER A 82 5.35 3.39 29.08
C SER A 82 4.53 3.03 27.84
N ALA A 83 3.21 3.25 27.91
CA ALA A 83 2.31 3.07 26.76
C ALA A 83 2.70 3.91 25.55
N SER A 84 3.34 5.06 25.76
CA SER A 84 3.87 5.88 24.68
C SER A 84 4.94 5.16 23.85
N THR A 85 5.82 4.39 24.49
CA THR A 85 6.89 3.64 23.82
C THR A 85 6.35 2.50 22.97
N ILE A 86 5.27 1.85 23.41
CA ILE A 86 4.64 0.77 22.65
C ILE A 86 3.83 1.33 21.48
N ALA A 87 3.16 2.48 21.67
CA ALA A 87 2.44 3.16 20.59
C ALA A 87 3.35 3.57 19.43
N TRP A 88 4.62 3.90 19.71
CA TRP A 88 5.62 4.21 18.68
C TRP A 88 5.82 3.09 17.66
N ILE A 89 5.57 1.82 17.99
CA ILE A 89 5.68 0.70 17.05
C ILE A 89 4.69 0.89 15.89
N SER A 90 3.42 1.09 16.21
CA SER A 90 2.34 1.27 15.22
C SER A 90 2.52 2.59 14.46
N THR A 91 2.91 3.66 15.15
CA THR A 91 3.21 4.96 14.49
C THR A 91 4.37 4.83 13.50
N ALA A 92 5.47 4.18 13.89
CA ALA A 92 6.62 3.94 13.01
C ALA A 92 6.21 3.09 11.80
N THR A 93 5.40 2.04 12.02
CA THR A 93 4.87 1.19 10.94
C THR A 93 4.15 2.03 9.90
N ILE A 94 3.17 2.84 10.33
CA ILE A 94 2.36 3.68 9.43
C ILE A 94 3.24 4.73 8.72
N CYS A 95 4.15 5.40 9.45
CA CYS A 95 5.06 6.37 8.86
C CYS A 95 5.93 5.74 7.76
N VAL A 96 6.52 4.56 8.03
CA VAL A 96 7.36 3.86 7.06
C VAL A 96 6.52 3.33 5.89
N SER A 97 5.32 2.82 6.12
CA SER A 97 4.41 2.39 5.05
C SER A 97 3.97 3.53 4.13
N MET A 98 3.77 4.74 4.67
CA MET A 98 3.49 5.93 3.87
C MET A 98 4.72 6.35 3.05
N CYS A 99 5.90 6.37 3.67
CA CYS A 99 7.15 6.68 2.96
C CYS A 99 7.46 5.65 1.87
N SER A 100 7.19 4.37 2.13
CA SER A 100 7.41 3.30 1.16
C SER A 100 6.46 3.38 -0.03
N GLY A 101 5.35 4.13 0.03
CA GLY A 101 4.51 4.40 -1.13
C GLY A 101 5.24 5.17 -2.25
N ILE A 102 6.03 6.18 -1.89
CA ILE A 102 6.86 6.94 -2.86
C ILE A 102 7.93 6.03 -3.47
N ILE A 103 8.52 5.17 -2.64
CA ILE A 103 9.57 4.25 -3.07
C ILE A 103 8.97 3.13 -3.95
N SER A 104 7.78 2.65 -3.60
CA SER A 104 7.07 1.60 -4.32
C SER A 104 6.77 2.01 -5.75
N SER A 105 6.40 3.27 -6.01
CA SER A 105 6.12 3.74 -7.37
C SER A 105 7.39 3.72 -8.25
N ALA A 106 8.54 4.12 -7.70
CA ALA A 106 9.81 4.05 -8.41
C ALA A 106 10.28 2.59 -8.66
N ILE A 107 10.09 1.71 -7.68
CA ILE A 107 10.43 0.27 -7.80
C ILE A 107 9.54 -0.39 -8.86
N LEU A 108 8.24 -0.08 -8.88
CA LEU A 108 7.29 -0.58 -9.87
C LEU A 108 7.74 -0.29 -11.31
N GLN A 109 8.25 0.91 -11.56
CA GLN A 109 8.74 1.30 -12.89
C GLN A 109 10.01 0.54 -13.30
N LYS A 110 10.89 0.19 -12.35
CA LYS A 110 12.19 -0.44 -12.66
C LYS A 110 12.17 -1.97 -12.64
N LEU A 111 11.49 -2.57 -11.67
CA LEU A 111 11.51 -4.01 -11.38
C LEU A 111 10.24 -4.72 -11.86
N GLY A 112 9.23 -3.98 -12.27
CA GLY A 112 7.95 -4.51 -12.71
C GLY A 112 7.10 -5.05 -11.56
N LEU A 113 5.86 -5.40 -11.90
CA LEU A 113 4.80 -5.73 -10.92
C LEU A 113 5.11 -6.98 -10.09
N ARG A 114 5.58 -8.04 -10.76
CA ARG A 114 5.77 -9.37 -10.16
C ARG A 114 6.94 -9.40 -9.18
N ASN A 115 8.07 -8.78 -9.53
CA ASN A 115 9.25 -8.79 -8.67
C ASN A 115 9.05 -7.88 -7.46
N THR A 116 8.37 -6.75 -7.65
CA THR A 116 8.05 -5.82 -6.56
C THR A 116 7.15 -6.51 -5.51
N ALA A 117 6.18 -7.33 -5.95
CA ALA A 117 5.31 -8.08 -5.05
C ALA A 117 6.09 -9.13 -4.24
N LEU A 118 7.00 -9.86 -4.89
CA LEU A 118 7.87 -10.83 -4.22
C LEU A 118 8.76 -10.17 -3.17
N VAL A 119 9.37 -9.04 -3.48
CA VAL A 119 10.20 -8.28 -2.52
C VAL A 119 9.37 -7.84 -1.32
N GLY A 120 8.17 -7.30 -1.56
CA GLY A 120 7.26 -6.89 -0.49
C GLY A 120 6.87 -8.06 0.43
N SER A 121 6.52 -9.22 -0.14
CA SER A 121 6.18 -10.43 0.62
C SER A 121 7.37 -10.95 1.43
N ILE A 122 8.58 -10.97 0.85
CA ILE A 122 9.80 -11.39 1.56
C ILE A 122 10.05 -10.47 2.76
N PHE A 123 10.01 -9.15 2.57
CA PHE A 123 10.19 -8.18 3.66
C PHE A 123 9.09 -8.30 4.72
N GLY A 124 7.83 -8.50 4.32
CA GLY A 124 6.72 -8.71 5.23
C GLY A 124 6.88 -9.96 6.10
N SER A 125 7.17 -11.11 5.47
CA SER A 125 7.41 -12.37 6.18
C SER A 125 8.66 -12.30 7.07
N LEU A 126 9.73 -11.67 6.57
CA LEU A 126 10.97 -11.50 7.32
C LEU A 126 10.73 -10.62 8.56
N GLY A 127 10.00 -9.51 8.42
CA GLY A 127 9.62 -8.64 9.54
C GLY A 127 8.81 -9.36 10.61
N LEU A 128 7.86 -10.22 10.22
CA LEU A 128 7.09 -11.04 11.16
C LEU A 128 7.95 -12.11 11.85
N LEU A 129 8.82 -12.79 11.10
CA LEU A 129 9.72 -13.81 11.66
C LEU A 129 10.71 -13.20 12.65
N LEU A 130 11.32 -12.06 12.31
CA LEU A 130 12.22 -11.33 13.22
C LEU A 130 11.49 -10.81 14.47
N ALA A 131 10.22 -10.42 14.34
CA ALA A 131 9.40 -10.04 15.47
C ALA A 131 9.23 -11.22 16.45
N SER A 132 9.09 -12.45 15.93
CA SER A 132 9.00 -13.67 16.74
C SER A 132 10.28 -14.01 17.52
N PHE A 133 11.43 -13.44 17.18
CA PHE A 133 12.68 -13.63 17.94
C PHE A 133 13.04 -12.43 18.82
N SER A 134 12.26 -11.35 18.74
CA SER A 134 12.55 -10.10 19.42
C SER A 134 12.13 -10.16 20.90
N ASN A 135 13.09 -9.95 21.80
CA ASN A 135 12.85 -9.94 23.25
C ASN A 135 12.79 -8.52 23.86
N GLN A 136 13.05 -7.49 23.05
CA GLN A 136 13.04 -6.09 23.49
C GLN A 136 12.14 -5.21 22.63
N VAL A 137 11.53 -4.19 23.25
CA VAL A 137 10.61 -3.25 22.58
C VAL A 137 11.26 -2.51 21.41
N TRP A 138 12.52 -2.10 21.56
CA TRP A 138 13.29 -1.49 20.48
C TRP A 138 13.44 -2.40 19.24
N GLN A 139 13.70 -3.70 19.46
CA GLN A 139 13.81 -4.66 18.37
C GLN A 139 12.47 -4.86 17.66
N LEU A 140 11.35 -4.82 18.39
CA LEU A 140 10.01 -4.82 17.81
C LEU A 140 9.73 -3.56 16.99
N ILE A 141 10.17 -2.38 17.44
CA ILE A 141 10.05 -1.13 16.67
C ILE A 141 10.82 -1.24 15.35
N LEU A 142 12.04 -1.80 15.34
CA LEU A 142 12.79 -1.99 14.10
C LEU A 142 12.16 -3.04 13.18
N THR A 143 11.78 -4.19 13.73
CA THR A 143 11.33 -5.33 12.93
C THR A 143 9.91 -5.14 12.44
N GLN A 144 8.96 -4.83 13.34
CA GLN A 144 7.56 -4.59 12.97
C GLN A 144 7.35 -3.17 12.41
N GLY A 145 8.02 -2.16 12.96
CA GLY A 145 7.88 -0.78 12.47
C GLY A 145 8.55 -0.56 11.12
N VAL A 146 9.85 -0.87 11.02
CA VAL A 146 10.62 -0.54 9.82
C VAL A 146 10.53 -1.64 8.77
N ILE A 147 10.91 -2.88 9.10
CA ILE A 147 11.01 -3.97 8.11
C ILE A 147 9.63 -4.37 7.60
N PHE A 148 8.71 -4.67 8.52
CA PHE A 148 7.34 -5.03 8.15
C PHE A 148 6.57 -3.84 7.57
N GLY A 149 6.71 -2.63 8.13
CA GLY A 149 6.08 -1.42 7.57
C GLY A 149 6.51 -1.12 6.13
N PHE A 150 7.79 -1.34 5.81
CA PHE A 150 8.30 -1.19 4.44
C PHE A 150 7.69 -2.25 3.50
N GLY A 151 7.70 -3.52 3.91
CA GLY A 151 7.13 -4.62 3.13
C GLY A 151 5.62 -4.48 2.90
N SER A 152 4.85 -4.18 3.95
CA SER A 152 3.39 -4.06 3.86
C SER A 152 2.97 -2.84 3.02
N GLY A 153 3.68 -1.73 3.13
CA GLY A 153 3.40 -0.53 2.32
C GLY A 153 3.63 -0.77 0.83
N ILE A 154 4.70 -1.48 0.46
CA ILE A 154 4.95 -1.89 -0.92
C ILE A 154 3.82 -2.82 -1.42
N LEU A 155 3.44 -3.83 -0.65
CA LEU A 155 2.37 -4.76 -1.01
C LEU A 155 1.01 -4.06 -1.19
N LEU A 156 0.69 -3.09 -0.33
CA LEU A 156 -0.53 -2.31 -0.42
C LEU A 156 -0.57 -1.51 -1.72
N ASN A 157 0.51 -0.79 -2.05
CA ASN A 157 0.59 0.02 -3.26
C ASN A 157 0.49 -0.83 -4.54
N ILE A 158 1.18 -1.97 -4.58
CA ILE A 158 1.09 -2.89 -5.72
C ILE A 158 -0.31 -3.46 -5.85
N SER A 159 -0.91 -3.94 -4.76
CA SER A 159 -2.23 -4.58 -4.80
C SER A 159 -3.32 -3.64 -5.31
N LEU A 160 -3.16 -2.32 -5.13
CA LEU A 160 -4.04 -1.30 -5.70
C LEU A 160 -3.65 -0.89 -7.13
N SER A 161 -2.39 -1.02 -7.51
CA SER A 161 -1.89 -0.66 -8.85
C SER A 161 -2.11 -1.76 -9.89
N VAL A 162 -2.19 -3.04 -9.48
CA VAL A 162 -2.40 -4.18 -10.40
C VAL A 162 -3.78 -4.14 -11.10
N PRO A 163 -4.92 -3.99 -10.40
CA PRO A 163 -6.25 -4.14 -11.01
C PRO A 163 -6.56 -3.21 -12.20
N PRO A 164 -6.21 -1.90 -12.19
CA PRO A 164 -6.52 -1.01 -13.32
C PRO A 164 -5.74 -1.35 -14.60
N ASN A 165 -4.64 -2.10 -14.50
CA ASN A 165 -3.87 -2.57 -15.65
C ASN A 165 -4.53 -3.78 -16.35
N TRP A 166 -5.34 -4.57 -15.64
CA TRP A 166 -5.95 -5.79 -16.16
C TRP A 166 -7.42 -5.64 -16.57
N PHE A 167 -8.11 -4.64 -16.01
CA PHE A 167 -9.50 -4.31 -16.35
C PHE A 167 -9.55 -2.97 -17.06
N ILE A 168 -10.30 -2.88 -18.17
CA ILE A 168 -10.50 -1.60 -18.89
C ILE A 168 -11.93 -1.10 -18.65
N LYS A 169 -12.93 -1.98 -18.81
CA LYS A 169 -14.35 -1.61 -18.70
C LYS A 169 -14.83 -1.52 -17.24
N HIS A 170 -14.26 -2.32 -16.34
CA HIS A 170 -14.74 -2.47 -14.96
C HIS A 170 -13.68 -2.16 -13.89
N ARG A 171 -12.77 -1.21 -14.17
CA ARG A 171 -11.72 -0.74 -13.24
C ARG A 171 -12.20 -0.44 -11.82
N PRO A 172 -13.25 0.38 -11.60
CA PRO A 172 -13.68 0.72 -10.24
C PRO A 172 -14.28 -0.47 -9.49
N ILE A 173 -14.95 -1.39 -10.18
CA ILE A 173 -15.50 -2.61 -9.58
C ILE A 173 -14.36 -3.52 -9.14
N ALA A 174 -13.35 -3.70 -10.00
CA ALA A 174 -12.18 -4.50 -9.67
C ALA A 174 -11.41 -3.96 -8.46
N LEU A 175 -11.17 -2.65 -8.42
CA LEU A 175 -10.57 -1.98 -7.27
C LEU A 175 -11.44 -2.10 -6.01
N GLY A 176 -12.75 -1.97 -6.14
CA GLY A 176 -13.70 -2.14 -5.03
C GLY A 176 -13.65 -3.55 -4.43
N ILE A 177 -13.61 -4.60 -5.27
CA ILE A 177 -13.47 -5.97 -4.79
C ILE A 177 -12.14 -6.14 -4.05
N VAL A 178 -11.03 -5.69 -4.62
CA VAL A 178 -9.72 -5.79 -3.97
C VAL A 178 -9.71 -5.04 -2.64
N ALA A 179 -10.20 -3.79 -2.62
CA ALA A 179 -10.30 -2.98 -1.40
C ALA A 179 -11.19 -3.62 -0.32
N SER A 180 -12.27 -4.29 -0.70
CA SER A 180 -13.15 -5.02 0.24
C SER A 180 -12.40 -6.14 1.00
N GLY A 181 -11.35 -6.70 0.39
CA GLY A 181 -10.49 -7.72 1.03
C GLY A 181 -9.76 -7.19 2.25
N GLY A 182 -9.40 -5.90 2.28
CA GLY A 182 -8.77 -5.27 3.45
C GLY A 182 -9.68 -5.26 4.69
N GLY A 183 -10.96 -4.95 4.48
CA GLY A 183 -11.97 -4.99 5.53
C GLY A 183 -12.24 -6.40 6.01
N LEU A 184 -12.44 -7.35 5.07
CA LEU A 184 -12.68 -8.75 5.39
C LEU A 184 -11.50 -9.36 6.16
N GLY A 185 -10.26 -9.08 5.74
CA GLY A 185 -9.06 -9.55 6.41
C GLY A 185 -8.97 -9.06 7.84
N SER A 186 -9.26 -7.79 8.08
CA SER A 186 -9.26 -7.22 9.43
C SER A 186 -10.35 -7.83 10.31
N LEU A 187 -11.54 -8.04 9.76
CA LEU A 187 -12.66 -8.66 10.47
C LEU A 187 -12.37 -10.10 10.89
N VAL A 188 -11.58 -10.84 10.11
CA VAL A 188 -11.19 -12.23 10.42
C VAL A 188 -9.96 -12.28 11.32
N PHE A 189 -8.90 -11.52 11.01
CA PHE A 189 -7.62 -11.59 11.73
C PHE A 189 -7.71 -11.06 13.17
N VAL A 190 -8.39 -9.93 13.39
CA VAL A 190 -8.45 -9.28 14.72
C VAL A 190 -9.10 -10.17 15.79
N PRO A 191 -10.31 -10.76 15.58
CA PRO A 191 -10.90 -11.65 16.58
C PRO A 191 -10.09 -12.95 16.71
N THR A 192 -9.58 -13.50 15.61
CA THR A 192 -8.74 -14.70 15.64
C THR A 192 -7.51 -14.49 16.52
N LEU A 193 -6.82 -13.36 16.39
CA LEU A 193 -5.66 -13.04 17.22
C LEU A 193 -6.06 -12.67 18.66
N THR A 194 -7.22 -12.06 18.87
CA THR A 194 -7.72 -11.79 20.22
C THR A 194 -7.99 -13.09 20.98
N GLU A 195 -8.63 -14.06 20.34
CA GLU A 195 -8.85 -15.39 20.90
C GLU A 195 -7.54 -16.16 21.05
N LEU A 196 -6.62 -16.07 20.08
CA LEU A 196 -5.29 -16.66 20.21
C LEU A 196 -4.54 -16.10 21.42
N VAL A 197 -4.58 -14.79 21.63
CA VAL A 197 -3.97 -14.13 22.80
C VAL A 197 -4.65 -14.55 24.11
N ARG A 198 -5.96 -14.83 24.11
CA ARG A 198 -6.70 -15.32 25.29
C ARG A 198 -6.38 -16.77 25.62
N VAL A 199 -6.29 -17.63 24.61
CA VAL A 199 -6.06 -19.09 24.76
C VAL A 199 -4.58 -19.39 25.03
N THR A 200 -3.67 -18.58 24.49
CA THR A 200 -2.23 -18.82 24.63
C THR A 200 -1.69 -18.25 25.94
N SER A 201 -1.80 -19.04 27.01
CA SER A 201 -0.96 -18.89 28.20
C SER A 201 0.50 -19.23 27.83
N VAL A 202 1.26 -18.20 27.44
CA VAL A 202 2.73 -17.98 27.55
C VAL A 202 3.71 -19.00 26.92
N GLY A 203 3.37 -20.28 26.69
CA GLY A 203 4.37 -21.31 26.30
C GLY A 203 4.53 -21.60 24.80
N TRP A 204 3.48 -21.39 24.00
CA TRP A 204 3.42 -21.86 22.60
C TRP A 204 3.57 -20.75 21.55
N ALA A 205 3.55 -19.48 21.92
CA ALA A 205 3.66 -18.37 20.98
C ALA A 205 5.09 -18.14 20.42
N PHE A 206 6.10 -18.73 21.06
CA PHE A 206 7.51 -18.62 20.67
C PHE A 206 8.10 -19.94 20.11
N ARG A 207 7.27 -20.94 19.80
CA ARG A 207 7.73 -22.28 19.39
C ARG A 207 7.05 -22.77 18.12
#